data_AF-A0A959UTR6-F1
#
_entry.id   AF-A0A959UTR6-F1
#
_cell.length_a   1.000
_cell.length_b   1.000
_cell.length_c   1.000
_cell.angle_alpha   90.00
_cell.angle_beta   90.00
_cell.angle_gamma   90.00
#
_symmetry.space_group_name_H-M   'P 1'
#
loop_
_entity.id
_entity.type
_entity.pdbx_description
1 polymer ?
#
loop_
_entity_poly.entity_id
_entity_poly.type
_entity_poly.pdbx_seq_one_letter_code
_entity_poly.pdbx_strand_id
1 'polypeptide(L)'
;IGTTSPTDKLHVSGSTRLVNTQFGNGITINAYATGDRNSLIDFRSYDSGNNQYGLRIIRGPGLNGTSEIGHVGSSVFRIRTWDPGSSLRFNVANQGDKMTLLENGNVGIGTTSPAYTLDVSGTARITGNTGINGFLGVGTNSPGLPLTVQHNRPNSHVALIENTFNNPGGPATNMAVLDLKAYGQIIYTSPQPVFTRFYNSSNLIGRIYTLSDGFTVG
;
A
#
# COMPACT_ATOMS: atom_id res chain seq x y z
N ILE A 1 -13.68 25.01 41.41
CA ILE A 1 -14.88 25.85 41.28
C ILE A 1 -16.10 24.93 41.18
N GLY A 2 -16.91 24.89 42.25
CA GLY A 2 -18.14 24.08 42.31
C GLY A 2 -18.07 22.77 43.10
N THR A 3 -16.95 22.44 43.75
CA THR A 3 -16.85 21.31 44.71
C THR A 3 -16.18 21.77 46.00
N THR A 4 -16.50 21.13 47.12
CA THR A 4 -15.91 21.38 48.44
C THR A 4 -14.66 20.56 48.72
N SER A 5 -14.28 19.63 47.83
CA SER A 5 -13.08 18.78 47.99
C SER A 5 -12.27 18.71 46.70
N PRO A 6 -11.59 19.80 46.29
CA PRO A 6 -10.75 19.78 45.09
C PRO A 6 -9.45 18.99 45.34
N THR A 7 -9.16 18.00 44.50
CA THR A 7 -7.93 17.20 44.51
C THR A 7 -6.80 17.81 43.67
N ASP A 8 -7.11 18.85 42.89
CA ASP A 8 -6.20 19.48 41.93
C ASP A 8 -6.35 21.00 41.95
N LYS A 9 -5.33 21.70 41.44
CA LYS A 9 -5.25 23.18 41.44
C LYS A 9 -6.40 23.87 40.67
N LEU A 10 -7.10 23.16 39.78
CA LEU A 10 -8.34 23.62 39.16
C LEU A 10 -9.29 22.44 38.89
N HIS A 11 -10.32 22.28 39.73
CA HIS A 11 -11.41 21.32 39.55
C HIS A 11 -12.69 22.09 39.13
N VAL A 12 -13.21 21.89 37.93
CA VAL A 12 -14.48 22.48 37.47
C VAL A 12 -15.53 21.39 37.31
N SER A 13 -16.67 21.52 38.00
CA SER A 13 -17.81 20.61 37.85
C SER A 13 -18.83 21.21 36.86
N GLY A 14 -18.77 20.80 35.59
CA GLY A 14 -19.67 21.27 34.52
C GLY A 14 -18.99 21.43 33.14
N SER A 15 -19.77 21.85 32.13
CA SER A 15 -19.25 22.13 30.79
C SER A 15 -18.16 23.18 30.85
N THR A 16 -16.99 22.87 30.29
CA THR A 16 -15.87 23.83 30.26
C THR A 16 -15.67 24.31 28.83
N ARG A 17 -15.82 25.62 28.64
CA ARG A 17 -15.58 26.30 27.36
C ARG A 17 -14.41 27.25 27.51
N LEU A 18 -13.27 26.90 26.92
CA LEU A 18 -12.11 27.79 26.82
C LEU A 18 -12.13 28.41 25.42
N VAL A 19 -12.53 29.68 25.31
CA VAL A 19 -12.71 30.37 24.02
C VAL A 19 -11.84 31.61 23.91
N ASN A 20 -11.31 31.85 22.71
CA ASN A 20 -10.85 33.16 22.29
C ASN A 20 -12.03 33.90 21.63
N THR A 21 -12.55 34.93 22.30
CA THR A 21 -13.74 35.68 21.85
C THR A 21 -13.51 36.52 20.59
N GLN A 22 -12.26 36.73 20.17
CA GLN A 22 -11.92 37.51 18.97
C GLN A 22 -11.97 36.68 17.68
N PHE A 23 -11.74 35.36 17.77
CA PHE A 23 -11.65 34.47 16.59
C PHE A 23 -12.60 33.28 16.63
N GLY A 24 -13.43 33.13 17.67
CA GLY A 24 -14.44 32.07 17.74
C GLY A 24 -13.90 30.65 17.95
N ASN A 25 -12.58 30.49 18.09
CA ASN A 25 -11.93 29.20 18.29
C ASN A 25 -11.83 28.87 19.80
N GLY A 26 -12.11 27.63 20.17
CA GLY A 26 -12.03 27.19 21.57
C GLY A 26 -12.11 25.69 21.77
N ILE A 27 -11.67 25.22 22.94
CA ILE A 27 -11.85 23.84 23.39
C ILE A 27 -13.17 23.77 24.14
N THR A 28 -14.11 22.96 23.65
CA THR A 28 -15.46 22.83 24.21
C THR A 28 -15.68 21.43 24.77
N ILE A 29 -15.63 21.30 26.10
CA ILE A 29 -15.88 20.04 26.81
C ILE A 29 -17.35 20.00 27.23
N ASN A 30 -18.14 19.10 26.62
CA ASN A 30 -19.55 18.82 26.98
C ASN A 30 -20.48 20.05 27.00
N ALA A 31 -20.48 20.94 26.00
CA ALA A 31 -21.44 22.04 25.94
C ALA A 31 -22.66 21.72 25.03
N TYR A 32 -23.84 21.61 25.63
CA TYR A 32 -25.20 21.61 25.04
C TYR A 32 -25.61 20.46 24.10
N ALA A 33 -25.84 19.26 24.64
CA ALA A 33 -26.51 18.18 23.91
C ALA A 33 -28.04 18.19 24.18
N THR A 34 -28.83 18.59 23.19
CA THR A 34 -30.17 18.01 22.92
C THR A 34 -30.19 17.60 21.44
N GLY A 35 -30.50 16.32 21.15
CA GLY A 35 -30.44 15.70 19.81
C GLY A 35 -29.15 14.92 19.48
N ASP A 36 -29.16 14.13 18.38
CA ASP A 36 -28.08 13.22 17.94
C ASP A 36 -26.82 13.97 17.46
N ARG A 37 -25.87 14.28 18.36
CA ARG A 37 -24.58 14.94 18.02
C ARG A 37 -23.41 14.47 18.89
N ASN A 38 -22.18 14.52 18.34
CA ASN A 38 -20.91 14.17 19.02
C ASN A 38 -20.15 15.42 19.55
N SER A 39 -19.50 15.32 20.72
CA SER A 39 -18.54 16.29 21.31
C SER A 39 -17.29 15.53 21.80
N LEU A 40 -16.05 16.01 21.60
CA LEU A 40 -14.81 15.26 21.91
C LEU A 40 -13.71 16.10 22.60
N ILE A 41 -13.21 15.64 23.76
CA ILE A 41 -11.95 15.99 24.46
C ILE A 41 -11.44 14.73 25.19
N ASP A 42 -10.12 14.55 25.27
CA ASP A 42 -9.43 13.36 25.78
C ASP A 42 -9.74 12.98 27.26
N PHE A 43 -9.86 11.67 27.52
CA PHE A 43 -10.39 11.06 28.74
C PHE A 43 -9.32 10.17 29.41
N ARG A 44 -8.95 10.48 30.65
CA ARG A 44 -8.05 9.63 31.48
C ARG A 44 -8.86 8.65 32.32
N SER A 45 -8.29 7.47 32.59
CA SER A 45 -8.48 6.79 33.88
C SER A 45 -7.15 6.21 34.38
N TYR A 46 -6.85 6.49 35.64
CA TYR A 46 -5.85 5.81 36.47
C TYR A 46 -6.45 4.47 36.91
N ASP A 47 -5.72 3.37 36.74
CA ASP A 47 -6.04 2.11 37.40
C ASP A 47 -4.77 1.60 38.09
N SER A 48 -4.85 1.46 39.41
CA SER A 48 -3.78 1.00 40.26
C SER A 48 -3.55 -0.49 40.03
N GLY A 49 -2.75 -0.85 39.02
CA GLY A 49 -2.22 -2.21 38.90
C GLY A 49 -1.89 -2.70 37.49
N ASN A 50 -2.52 -2.18 36.44
CA ASN A 50 -2.21 -2.55 35.06
C ASN A 50 -2.50 -1.35 34.14
N ASN A 51 -1.45 -0.76 33.55
CA ASN A 51 -1.57 0.28 32.53
C ASN A 51 -2.59 -0.13 31.45
N GLN A 52 -3.35 0.84 30.90
CA GLN A 52 -3.69 1.00 29.46
C GLN A 52 -5.20 1.09 29.07
N TYR A 53 -5.85 2.28 29.09
CA TYR A 53 -7.15 2.51 28.37
C TYR A 53 -7.39 3.96 27.85
N GLY A 54 -6.39 4.65 27.26
CA GLY A 54 -6.54 6.05 26.81
C GLY A 54 -6.33 6.29 25.31
N LEU A 55 -7.01 7.29 24.75
CA LEU A 55 -6.52 8.05 23.59
C LEU A 55 -5.44 9.02 24.12
N ARG A 56 -4.42 9.34 23.33
CA ARG A 56 -3.38 10.30 23.71
C ARG A 56 -2.97 11.14 22.51
N ILE A 57 -2.81 12.44 22.70
CA ILE A 57 -2.16 13.33 21.73
C ILE A 57 -0.81 13.78 22.33
N ILE A 58 0.30 13.38 21.72
CA ILE A 58 1.67 13.59 22.22
C ILE A 58 2.43 14.51 21.27
N ARG A 59 3.29 15.38 21.83
CA ARG A 59 4.41 15.98 21.12
C ARG A 59 5.71 15.55 21.80
N GLY A 60 6.64 14.97 21.04
CA GLY A 60 8.00 14.64 21.49
C GLY A 60 8.84 15.90 21.76
N PRO A 61 9.94 15.77 22.51
CA PRO A 61 10.80 16.91 22.84
C PRO A 61 11.58 17.43 21.62
N GLY A 62 11.99 18.72 21.65
CA GLY A 62 12.83 19.36 20.65
C GLY A 62 12.08 20.15 19.55
N LEU A 63 12.83 20.98 18.79
CA LEU A 63 12.32 21.87 17.75
C LEU A 63 11.56 21.12 16.62
N ASN A 64 11.89 19.85 16.38
CA ASN A 64 11.26 18.98 15.38
C ASN A 64 10.75 17.67 16.00
N GLY A 65 10.27 17.72 17.25
CA GLY A 65 9.73 16.56 17.94
C GLY A 65 8.54 15.94 17.21
N THR A 66 8.42 14.62 17.29
CA THR A 66 7.29 13.87 16.71
C THR A 66 5.96 14.36 17.26
N SER A 67 4.89 14.27 16.49
CA SER A 67 3.53 14.42 16.99
C SER A 67 2.78 13.13 16.73
N GLU A 68 2.10 12.61 17.75
CA GLU A 68 1.46 11.29 17.71
C GLU A 68 0.04 11.36 18.24
N ILE A 69 -0.86 10.60 17.62
CA ILE A 69 -2.16 10.20 18.18
C ILE A 69 -2.04 8.72 18.54
N GLY A 70 -1.90 8.41 19.82
CA GLY A 70 -1.72 7.05 20.33
C GLY A 70 -3.00 6.47 20.90
N HIS A 71 -3.32 5.22 20.57
CA HIS A 71 -4.35 4.42 21.24
C HIS A 71 -3.70 3.33 22.07
N VAL A 72 -4.11 3.22 23.33
CA VAL A 72 -3.54 2.30 24.29
C VAL A 72 -4.69 1.54 24.94
N GLY A 73 -4.86 0.26 24.58
CA GLY A 73 -5.96 -0.61 24.99
C GLY A 73 -6.15 -1.79 24.03
N SER A 74 -7.02 -2.74 24.37
CA SER A 74 -7.26 -3.97 23.60
C SER A 74 -8.32 -3.85 22.49
N SER A 75 -8.84 -2.64 22.22
CA SER A 75 -9.90 -2.38 21.23
C SER A 75 -9.37 -1.71 19.94
N VAL A 76 -10.26 -1.28 19.05
CA VAL A 76 -9.91 -0.74 17.72
C VAL A 76 -9.76 0.78 17.76
N PHE A 77 -8.60 1.26 17.31
CA PHE A 77 -8.41 2.67 16.93
C PHE A 77 -8.99 2.93 15.53
N ARG A 78 -10.01 3.78 15.40
CA ARG A 78 -10.65 4.11 14.12
C ARG A 78 -10.40 5.56 13.71
N ILE A 79 -10.00 5.75 12.46
CA ILE A 79 -10.05 7.02 11.73
C ILE A 79 -11.12 6.86 10.65
N ARG A 80 -12.15 7.72 10.63
CA ARG A 80 -13.27 7.60 9.68
C ARG A 80 -13.74 8.94 9.14
N THR A 81 -14.30 8.90 7.94
CA THR A 81 -15.21 9.91 7.40
C THR A 81 -16.66 9.45 7.60
N TRP A 82 -17.61 10.38 7.60
CA TRP A 82 -19.02 10.09 7.87
C TRP A 82 -19.92 10.34 6.69
N ASP A 83 -19.57 11.30 5.85
CA ASP A 83 -20.42 11.72 4.74
C ASP A 83 -20.14 10.86 3.51
N PRO A 84 -21.19 10.43 2.78
CA PRO A 84 -21.03 9.79 1.48
C PRO A 84 -20.20 10.64 0.52
N GLY A 85 -19.39 9.99 -0.30
CA GLY A 85 -18.42 10.63 -1.20
C GLY A 85 -17.14 11.14 -0.52
N SER A 86 -17.03 11.02 0.81
CA SER A 86 -15.80 11.44 1.52
C SER A 86 -14.65 10.45 1.32
N SER A 87 -13.43 10.96 1.37
CA SER A 87 -12.21 10.14 1.34
C SER A 87 -11.34 10.42 2.56
N LEU A 88 -10.62 9.41 3.04
CA LEU A 88 -9.51 9.60 3.97
C LEU A 88 -8.24 9.85 3.16
N ARG A 89 -7.55 10.98 3.39
CA ARG A 89 -6.37 11.40 2.62
C ARG A 89 -5.20 11.72 3.53
N PHE A 90 -4.01 11.30 3.11
CA PHE A 90 -2.74 11.60 3.78
C PHE A 90 -1.88 12.46 2.86
N ASN A 91 -1.57 13.66 3.32
CA ASN A 91 -0.84 14.67 2.55
C ASN A 91 0.50 14.99 3.23
N VAL A 92 1.51 15.35 2.44
CA VAL A 92 2.83 15.79 2.94
C VAL A 92 3.16 17.15 2.36
N ALA A 93 3.24 18.16 3.24
CA ALA A 93 3.49 19.56 2.89
C ALA A 93 2.55 20.07 1.78
N ASN A 94 3.08 20.74 0.75
CA ASN A 94 2.29 21.22 -0.39
C ASN A 94 2.39 20.27 -1.60
N GLN A 95 2.66 18.97 -1.37
CA GLN A 95 2.99 18.03 -2.44
C GLN A 95 1.82 17.11 -2.86
N GLY A 96 0.58 17.46 -2.50
CA GLY A 96 -0.60 16.67 -2.80
C GLY A 96 -0.71 15.37 -1.98
N ASP A 97 -1.78 14.63 -2.25
CA ASP A 97 -2.12 13.42 -1.49
C ASP A 97 -1.16 12.28 -1.84
N LYS A 98 -0.52 11.71 -0.82
CA LYS A 98 0.41 10.58 -0.94
C LYS A 98 -0.31 9.24 -0.83
N MET A 99 -1.35 9.19 -0.01
CA MET A 99 -2.26 8.05 0.12
C MET A 99 -3.70 8.54 0.18
N THR A 100 -4.59 7.86 -0.55
CA THR A 100 -6.03 8.12 -0.58
C THR A 100 -6.77 6.82 -0.30
N LEU A 101 -7.80 6.86 0.54
CA LEU A 101 -8.79 5.80 0.70
C LEU A 101 -10.15 6.38 0.34
N LEU A 102 -10.73 5.88 -0.75
CA LEU A 102 -12.04 6.28 -1.23
C LEU A 102 -13.15 5.59 -0.42
N GLU A 103 -14.37 6.14 -0.49
CA GLU A 103 -15.57 5.55 0.14
C GLU A 103 -15.81 4.09 -0.31
N ASN A 104 -15.50 3.75 -1.55
CA ASN A 104 -15.65 2.40 -2.09
C ASN A 104 -14.57 1.41 -1.61
N GLY A 105 -13.65 1.84 -0.74
CA GLY A 105 -12.57 1.02 -0.19
C GLY A 105 -11.29 1.01 -1.02
N ASN A 106 -11.23 1.68 -2.17
CA ASN A 106 -10.03 1.71 -3.00
C ASN A 106 -8.93 2.55 -2.35
N VAL A 107 -7.72 1.99 -2.30
CA VAL A 107 -6.51 2.63 -1.80
C VAL A 107 -5.65 3.10 -2.98
N GLY A 108 -5.40 4.41 -3.05
CA GLY A 108 -4.46 5.01 -3.99
C GLY A 108 -3.15 5.39 -3.29
N ILE A 109 -2.00 5.06 -3.88
CA ILE A 109 -0.67 5.56 -3.50
C ILE A 109 -0.13 6.42 -4.64
N GLY A 110 0.10 7.71 -4.36
CA GLY A 110 0.48 8.70 -5.38
C GLY A 110 -0.64 9.06 -6.37
N THR A 111 -1.88 8.63 -6.12
CA THR A 111 -3.07 8.95 -6.92
C THR A 111 -4.27 9.24 -6.01
N THR A 112 -5.14 10.16 -6.43
CA THR A 112 -6.40 10.50 -5.76
C THR A 112 -7.61 9.81 -6.37
N SER A 113 -7.44 9.16 -7.53
CA SER A 113 -8.49 8.49 -8.29
C SER A 113 -8.10 7.05 -8.60
N PRO A 114 -7.91 6.18 -7.58
CA PRO A 114 -7.55 4.78 -7.80
C PRO A 114 -8.63 4.03 -8.59
N ALA A 115 -8.24 3.43 -9.72
CA ALA A 115 -9.12 2.63 -10.58
C ALA A 115 -9.29 1.18 -10.08
N TYR A 116 -8.38 0.73 -9.22
CA TYR A 116 -8.35 -0.60 -8.62
C TYR A 116 -8.36 -0.52 -7.09
N THR A 117 -8.66 -1.63 -6.41
CA THR A 117 -8.69 -1.70 -4.94
C THR A 117 -7.37 -1.27 -4.29
N LEU A 118 -6.24 -1.54 -4.95
CA LEU A 118 -4.96 -0.92 -4.67
C LEU A 118 -4.39 -0.40 -6.00
N ASP A 119 -4.17 0.91 -6.09
CA ASP A 119 -3.61 1.56 -7.27
C ASP A 119 -2.37 2.38 -6.87
N VAL A 120 -1.23 2.09 -7.49
CA VAL A 120 0.05 2.72 -7.18
C VAL A 120 0.53 3.46 -8.42
N SER A 121 0.45 4.79 -8.39
CA SER A 121 1.06 5.64 -9.42
C SER A 121 2.55 5.82 -9.12
N GLY A 122 3.33 4.77 -9.39
CA GLY A 122 4.76 4.73 -9.15
C GLY A 122 5.31 3.30 -9.05
N THR A 123 6.42 3.15 -8.34
CA THR A 123 7.06 1.84 -8.13
C THR A 123 6.63 1.23 -6.80
N ALA A 124 6.19 -0.03 -6.82
CA ALA A 124 6.00 -0.84 -5.62
C ALA A 124 7.19 -1.77 -5.40
N ARG A 125 7.76 -1.80 -4.19
CA ARG A 125 8.80 -2.76 -3.78
C ARG A 125 8.21 -3.76 -2.80
N ILE A 126 8.15 -5.03 -3.18
CA ILE A 126 7.70 -6.14 -2.32
C ILE A 126 8.92 -6.99 -1.98
N THR A 127 9.27 -7.06 -0.69
CA THR A 127 10.47 -7.78 -0.22
C THR A 127 10.18 -9.23 0.18
N GLY A 128 8.91 -9.61 0.29
CA GLY A 128 8.48 -10.99 0.52
C GLY A 128 7.91 -11.63 -0.75
N ASN A 129 7.31 -12.81 -0.58
CA ASN A 129 6.62 -13.50 -1.67
C ASN A 129 5.36 -12.72 -2.10
N THR A 130 5.12 -12.62 -3.40
CA THR A 130 3.89 -12.05 -3.96
C THR A 130 3.02 -13.18 -4.48
N GLY A 131 1.89 -13.45 -3.81
CA GLY A 131 0.89 -14.40 -4.28
C GLY A 131 -0.16 -13.72 -5.15
N ILE A 132 -0.40 -14.24 -6.35
CA ILE A 132 -1.41 -13.73 -7.29
C ILE A 132 -2.37 -14.87 -7.61
N ASN A 133 -3.58 -14.81 -7.06
CA ASN A 133 -4.63 -15.80 -7.30
C ASN A 133 -5.40 -15.55 -8.60
N GLY A 134 -5.19 -14.40 -9.23
CA GLY A 134 -5.74 -14.01 -10.53
C GLY A 134 -4.67 -13.98 -11.60
N PHE A 135 -4.72 -12.97 -12.46
CA PHE A 135 -3.77 -12.80 -13.56
C PHE A 135 -2.71 -11.73 -13.22
N LEU A 136 -1.44 -12.02 -13.52
CA LEU A 136 -0.35 -11.06 -13.47
C LEU A 136 -0.13 -10.45 -14.86
N GLY A 137 -0.47 -9.16 -15.00
CA GLY A 137 -0.12 -8.35 -16.17
C GLY A 137 1.16 -7.56 -15.93
N VAL A 138 2.17 -7.77 -16.78
CA VAL A 138 3.38 -6.92 -16.82
C VAL A 138 3.34 -6.13 -18.13
N GLY A 139 3.26 -4.80 -18.04
CA GLY A 139 3.11 -3.93 -19.21
C GLY A 139 1.71 -3.94 -19.84
N THR A 140 0.70 -4.45 -19.12
CA THR A 140 -0.70 -4.48 -19.56
C THR A 140 -1.64 -4.33 -18.36
N ASN A 141 -2.82 -3.74 -18.58
CA ASN A 141 -3.89 -3.64 -17.59
C ASN A 141 -5.00 -4.69 -17.79
N SER A 142 -4.92 -5.45 -18.89
CA SER A 142 -5.94 -6.42 -19.29
C SER A 142 -5.28 -7.76 -19.66
N PRO A 143 -4.65 -8.45 -18.69
CA PRO A 143 -4.02 -9.74 -18.96
C PRO A 143 -5.08 -10.78 -19.41
N GLY A 144 -4.82 -11.45 -20.54
CA GLY A 144 -5.70 -12.48 -21.09
C GLY A 144 -5.38 -13.89 -20.58
N LEU A 145 -4.24 -14.07 -19.91
CA LEU A 145 -3.75 -15.32 -19.34
C LEU A 145 -3.21 -15.08 -17.92
N PRO A 146 -3.09 -16.13 -17.07
CA PRO A 146 -2.57 -16.02 -15.70
C PRO A 146 -1.25 -15.28 -15.54
N LEU A 147 -0.34 -15.40 -16.51
CA LEU A 147 0.82 -14.53 -16.64
C LEU A 147 0.83 -13.96 -18.05
N THR A 148 0.67 -12.65 -18.16
CA THR A 148 0.74 -11.92 -19.42
C THR A 148 1.84 -10.88 -19.30
N VAL A 149 2.86 -10.97 -20.16
CA VAL A 149 3.91 -9.95 -20.25
C VAL A 149 3.85 -9.32 -21.64
N GLN A 150 3.66 -8.00 -21.70
CA GLN A 150 3.56 -7.22 -22.92
C GLN A 150 4.62 -6.11 -22.91
N HIS A 151 5.33 -5.94 -24.03
CA HIS A 151 6.16 -4.77 -24.28
C HIS A 151 6.01 -4.36 -25.75
N ASN A 152 6.15 -3.06 -26.03
CA ASN A 152 6.08 -2.51 -27.38
C ASN A 152 7.44 -2.00 -27.88
N ARG A 153 8.54 -2.50 -27.30
CA ARG A 153 9.91 -2.17 -27.75
C ARG A 153 10.41 -3.21 -28.75
N PRO A 154 10.74 -2.83 -30.00
CA PRO A 154 11.33 -3.73 -30.98
C PRO A 154 12.61 -4.38 -30.42
N ASN A 155 12.84 -5.66 -30.76
CA ASN A 155 14.04 -6.42 -30.37
C ASN A 155 14.32 -6.51 -28.85
N SER A 156 13.30 -6.33 -27.99
CA SER A 156 13.41 -6.55 -26.54
C SER A 156 12.92 -7.94 -26.14
N HIS A 157 13.41 -8.46 -25.02
CA HIS A 157 12.90 -9.70 -24.43
C HIS A 157 11.52 -9.48 -23.81
N VAL A 158 10.61 -10.42 -24.03
CA VAL A 158 9.29 -10.44 -23.37
C VAL A 158 9.45 -10.68 -21.88
N ALA A 159 10.25 -11.67 -21.48
CA ALA A 159 10.62 -11.91 -20.09
C ALA A 159 12.07 -12.42 -20.03
N LEU A 160 12.82 -11.96 -19.03
CA LEU A 160 14.17 -12.43 -18.73
C LEU A 160 14.13 -13.15 -17.39
N ILE A 161 14.38 -14.46 -17.40
CA ILE A 161 14.55 -15.26 -16.18
C ILE A 161 16.06 -15.32 -15.94
N GLU A 162 16.60 -14.40 -15.17
CA GLU A 162 17.99 -14.41 -14.74
C GLU A 162 18.13 -15.20 -13.43
N ASN A 163 19.04 -16.17 -13.41
CA ASN A 163 19.45 -16.82 -12.18
C ASN A 163 20.77 -16.20 -11.71
N THR A 164 20.69 -15.27 -10.75
CA THR A 164 21.87 -14.61 -10.17
C THR A 164 22.36 -15.40 -8.96
N PHE A 165 23.15 -16.45 -9.20
CA PHE A 165 23.90 -17.10 -8.12
C PHE A 165 25.20 -16.35 -7.84
N ASN A 166 25.25 -15.63 -6.71
CA ASN A 166 26.51 -15.09 -6.17
C ASN A 166 27.29 -16.23 -5.50
N ASN A 167 28.03 -17.03 -6.28
CA ASN A 167 28.96 -18.03 -5.74
C ASN A 167 30.41 -17.56 -5.94
N PRO A 168 31.07 -16.99 -4.91
CA PRO A 168 32.44 -16.48 -5.03
C PRO A 168 33.53 -17.56 -5.22
N GLY A 169 33.18 -18.85 -5.38
CA GLY A 169 34.18 -19.93 -5.47
C GLY A 169 33.79 -21.22 -6.20
N GLY A 170 32.77 -21.25 -7.06
CA GLY A 170 32.39 -22.47 -7.80
C GLY A 170 31.96 -22.22 -9.25
N PRO A 171 31.94 -23.25 -10.12
CA PRO A 171 31.53 -23.10 -11.51
C PRO A 171 30.07 -22.64 -11.60
N ALA A 172 29.84 -21.50 -12.23
CA ALA A 172 28.52 -20.93 -12.43
C ALA A 172 27.66 -21.86 -13.31
N THR A 173 26.62 -22.46 -12.75
CA THR A 173 25.58 -23.14 -13.53
C THR A 173 24.35 -22.23 -13.58
N ASN A 174 24.46 -21.12 -14.33
CA ASN A 174 23.34 -20.23 -14.62
C ASN A 174 22.39 -20.89 -15.62
N MET A 175 21.63 -21.91 -15.19
CA MET A 175 20.54 -22.46 -15.97
C MET A 175 19.23 -21.80 -15.56
N ALA A 176 18.71 -20.93 -16.41
CA ALA A 176 17.32 -20.52 -16.37
C ALA A 176 16.49 -21.58 -17.12
N VAL A 177 15.76 -22.41 -16.37
CA VAL A 177 14.94 -23.49 -16.95
C VAL A 177 13.49 -23.04 -17.01
N LEU A 178 12.89 -23.10 -18.19
CA LEU A 178 11.44 -23.03 -18.36
C LEU A 178 10.90 -24.47 -18.41
N ASP A 179 10.48 -25.01 -17.26
CA ASP A 179 9.86 -26.34 -17.19
C ASP A 179 8.38 -26.26 -17.58
N LEU A 180 8.05 -26.76 -18.76
CA LEU A 180 6.67 -26.87 -19.25
C LEU A 180 6.13 -28.25 -18.85
N LYS A 181 5.13 -28.27 -17.96
CA LYS A 181 4.40 -29.51 -17.61
C LYS A 181 3.62 -30.05 -18.81
N ALA A 182 2.97 -31.21 -18.66
CA ALA A 182 2.10 -31.77 -19.69
C ALA A 182 1.13 -30.69 -20.22
N TYR A 183 1.11 -30.51 -21.55
CA TYR A 183 0.36 -29.49 -22.29
C TYR A 183 0.91 -28.05 -22.25
N GLY A 184 2.07 -27.78 -21.66
CA GLY A 184 2.74 -26.48 -21.81
C GLY A 184 3.25 -26.27 -23.24
N GLN A 185 2.90 -25.13 -23.85
CA GLN A 185 3.21 -24.82 -25.25
C GLN A 185 3.93 -23.48 -25.37
N ILE A 186 4.89 -23.40 -26.30
CA ILE A 186 5.44 -22.13 -26.79
C ILE A 186 4.72 -21.84 -28.11
N ILE A 187 3.79 -20.90 -28.10
CA ILE A 187 2.94 -20.58 -29.25
C ILE A 187 3.43 -19.27 -29.87
N TYR A 188 3.60 -19.29 -31.19
CA TYR A 188 3.91 -18.11 -31.99
C TYR A 188 2.75 -17.82 -32.93
N THR A 189 2.19 -16.61 -32.87
CA THR A 189 1.01 -16.22 -33.68
C THR A 189 1.36 -15.31 -34.86
N SER A 190 2.66 -15.16 -35.18
CA SER A 190 3.10 -14.34 -36.31
C SER A 190 3.01 -15.13 -37.63
N PRO A 191 2.58 -14.50 -38.74
CA PRO A 191 2.59 -15.10 -40.08
C PRO A 191 4.00 -15.26 -40.68
N GLN A 192 5.05 -14.78 -40.00
CA GLN A 192 6.46 -14.92 -40.41
C GLN A 192 7.10 -16.10 -39.67
N PRO A 193 8.10 -16.79 -40.24
CA PRO A 193 8.78 -17.91 -39.56
C PRO A 193 9.34 -17.45 -38.21
N VAL A 194 8.87 -18.09 -37.13
CA VAL A 194 9.26 -17.72 -35.77
C VAL A 194 10.28 -18.70 -35.22
N PHE A 195 11.32 -18.15 -34.59
CA PHE A 195 12.42 -18.90 -34.02
C PHE A 195 12.32 -18.91 -32.50
N THR A 196 12.59 -20.06 -31.88
CA THR A 196 13.17 -20.06 -30.53
C THR A 196 14.68 -20.05 -30.71
N ARG A 197 15.36 -19.09 -30.09
CA ARG A 197 16.84 -19.03 -30.10
C ARG A 197 17.36 -19.39 -28.72
N PHE A 198 18.36 -20.25 -28.68
CA PHE A 198 19.11 -20.56 -27.46
C PHE A 198 20.43 -19.80 -27.50
N TYR A 199 20.76 -19.12 -26.40
CA TYR A 199 21.99 -18.38 -26.27
C TYR A 199 22.81 -18.89 -25.09
N ASN A 200 24.14 -18.93 -25.23
CA ASN A 200 25.09 -19.03 -24.13
C ASN A 200 25.92 -17.74 -24.08
N SER A 201 25.77 -16.95 -23.02
CA SER A 201 26.57 -15.74 -22.79
C SER A 201 26.58 -14.80 -24.02
N SER A 202 25.42 -14.64 -24.67
CA SER A 202 25.18 -13.90 -25.92
C SER A 202 25.56 -14.60 -27.24
N ASN A 203 26.22 -15.77 -27.21
CA ASN A 203 26.43 -16.58 -28.41
C ASN A 203 25.19 -17.41 -28.72
N LEU A 204 24.66 -17.32 -29.94
CA LEU A 204 23.60 -18.21 -30.40
C LEU A 204 24.15 -19.64 -30.49
N ILE A 205 23.57 -20.56 -29.73
CA ILE A 205 23.99 -21.97 -29.67
C ILE A 205 22.99 -22.93 -30.31
N GLY A 206 21.80 -22.46 -30.66
CA GLY A 206 20.82 -23.30 -31.34
C GLY A 206 19.56 -22.55 -31.72
N ARG A 207 18.85 -23.09 -32.71
CA ARG A 207 17.56 -22.59 -33.17
C ARG A 207 16.56 -23.72 -33.27
N ILE A 208 15.34 -23.34 -33.00
CA ILE A 208 14.15 -24.12 -33.22
C ILE A 208 13.37 -23.40 -34.31
N TYR A 209 13.07 -24.11 -35.39
CA TYR A 209 12.23 -23.62 -36.48
C TYR A 209 10.88 -24.30 -36.42
N THR A 210 9.81 -23.50 -36.44
CA THR A 210 8.48 -23.99 -36.80
C THR A 210 8.29 -23.75 -38.29
N LEU A 211 8.15 -24.84 -39.05
CA LEU A 211 7.86 -24.85 -40.48
C LEU A 211 6.42 -25.32 -40.71
N SER A 212 5.88 -25.11 -41.91
CA SER A 212 4.52 -25.53 -42.26
C SER A 212 4.29 -27.04 -42.19
N ASP A 213 5.35 -27.84 -42.22
CA ASP A 213 5.35 -29.31 -42.22
C ASP A 213 5.86 -29.94 -40.91
N GLY A 214 6.20 -29.13 -39.91
CA GLY A 214 6.66 -29.61 -38.61
C GLY A 214 7.78 -28.75 -38.01
N PHE A 215 8.74 -29.40 -37.39
CA PHE A 215 9.77 -28.73 -36.60
C PHE A 215 11.16 -29.19 -37.01
N THR A 216 12.09 -28.24 -37.15
CA THR A 216 13.51 -28.54 -37.40
C THR A 216 14.36 -27.95 -36.28
N VAL A 217 15.27 -28.75 -35.73
CA VAL A 217 16.31 -28.32 -34.79
C VAL A 217 17.60 -28.13 -35.57
N GLY A 218 18.28 -26.99 -35.40
CA GLY A 218 19.56 -26.71 -36.05
C GLY A 218 20.44 -25.74 -35.29
#